data_AF-A0A377ZF22-F1
#
_entry.id   AF-A0A377ZF22-F1
#
_cell.length_a   1.000
_cell.length_b   1.000
_cell.length_c   1.000
_cell.angle_alpha   90.00
_cell.angle_beta   90.00
_cell.angle_gamma   90.00
#
_symmetry.space_group_name_H-M   'P 1'
#
loop_
_entity.id
_entity.type
_entity.pdbx_description
1 polymer ?
#
loop_
_entity_poly.entity_id
_entity_poly.type
_entity_poly.pdbx_seq_one_letter_code
_entity_poly.pdbx_strand_id
1 'polypeptide(L)' 'MTFHRAFDLCADPRQAWKTLGELGVKRILTSGQQSSAEKGISLITELIAAGDTPIIMAGAGVRAANLPLFLQAG' A
#
# COMPACT_ATOMS: atom_id res chain seq x y z
N MET A 1 3.50 3.11 -14.40
CA MET A 1 3.86 1.75 -13.93
C MET A 1 3.37 1.55 -12.51
N THR A 2 2.83 0.36 -12.19
CA THR A 2 2.43 -0.06 -10.84
C THR A 2 3.40 -1.13 -10.38
N PHE A 3 3.99 -0.97 -9.20
CA PHE A 3 4.73 -2.06 -8.55
C PHE A 3 3.74 -2.95 -7.80
N HIS A 4 3.77 -4.24 -8.09
CA HIS A 4 2.78 -5.19 -7.56
C HIS A 4 3.11 -5.59 -6.11
N ARG A 5 2.46 -6.65 -5.63
CA ARG A 5 2.61 -7.18 -4.27
C ARG A 5 3.98 -7.78 -3.92
N ALA A 6 4.99 -7.65 -4.79
CA ALA A 6 6.36 -7.89 -4.35
C ALA A 6 6.76 -6.92 -3.22
N PHE A 7 6.09 -5.77 -3.13
CA PHE A 7 6.22 -4.83 -2.02
C PHE A 7 5.90 -5.46 -0.67
N ASP A 8 4.91 -6.39 -0.63
CA ASP A 8 4.51 -7.06 0.60
C ASP A 8 5.62 -7.95 1.18
N LEU A 9 6.67 -8.24 0.39
CA LEU A 9 7.82 -9.07 0.76
C LEU A 9 9.10 -8.25 1.02
N CYS A 10 9.04 -6.93 0.92
CA CYS A 10 10.20 -6.07 1.22
C CYS A 10 10.51 -6.09 2.72
N ALA A 11 11.80 -6.15 3.07
CA ALA A 11 12.22 -6.16 4.48
C ALA A 11 11.88 -4.84 5.22
N ASP A 12 11.98 -3.70 4.51
CA ASP A 12 11.61 -2.39 5.04
C ASP A 12 10.63 -1.71 4.07
N PRO A 13 9.33 -1.64 4.39
CA PRO A 13 8.33 -1.02 3.52
C PRO A 13 8.52 0.50 3.36
N ARG A 14 9.09 1.20 4.36
CA ARG A 14 9.29 2.66 4.31
C ARG A 14 10.41 3.00 3.34
N GLN A 15 11.53 2.30 3.46
CA GLN A 15 12.64 2.46 2.55
C GLN A 15 12.24 2.04 1.13
N ALA A 16 11.50 0.93 0.97
CA ALA A 16 11.00 0.49 -0.33
C ALA A 16 10.08 1.54 -0.97
N TRP A 17 9.16 2.14 -0.20
CA TRP A 17 8.26 3.18 -0.72
C TRP A 17 9.05 4.38 -1.26
N LYS A 18 10.03 4.87 -0.50
CA LYS A 18 10.89 5.99 -0.90
C LYS A 18 11.69 5.66 -2.16
N THR A 19 12.38 4.51 -2.18
CA THR A 19 13.18 4.09 -3.33
C THR A 19 12.33 3.90 -4.58
N LEU A 20 11.14 3.31 -4.47
CA LEU A 20 10.23 3.17 -5.62
C LEU A 20 9.75 4.54 -6.14
N GLY A 21 9.52 5.51 -5.25
CA GLY A 21 9.24 6.90 -5.62
C GLY A 21 10.38 7.54 -6.41
N GLU A 22 11.62 7.41 -5.94
CA GLU A 22 12.82 7.92 -6.61
C GLU A 22 13.02 7.27 -8.00
N LEU A 23 12.65 6.00 -8.15
CA LEU A 23 12.66 5.27 -9.43
C LEU A 23 11.49 5.62 -10.36
N GLY A 24 10.61 6.53 -9.96
CA GLY A 24 9.49 7.00 -10.78
C GLY A 24 8.27 6.06 -10.81
N VAL A 25 8.19 5.09 -9.89
CA VAL A 25 6.99 4.25 -9.73
C VAL A 25 5.82 5.13 -9.31
N LYS A 26 4.69 4.96 -10.01
CA LYS A 26 3.51 5.83 -9.79
C LYS A 26 2.55 5.26 -8.75
N ARG A 27 2.49 3.93 -8.61
CA ARG A 27 1.57 3.25 -7.70
C ARG A 27 2.20 1.99 -7.12
N ILE A 28 1.86 1.66 -5.89
CA ILE A 28 2.20 0.41 -5.22
C ILE A 28 0.90 -0.34 -4.89
N LEU A 29 0.78 -1.58 -5.36
CA LEU A 29 -0.28 -2.50 -4.92
C LEU A 29 0.22 -3.30 -3.72
N THR A 30 -0.42 -3.13 -2.57
CA THR A 30 0.03 -3.71 -1.30
C THR A 30 -1.16 -4.18 -0.46
N SER A 31 -0.92 -5.21 0.35
CA SER A 31 -1.81 -5.66 1.42
C SER A 31 -1.38 -5.13 2.79
N GLY A 32 -0.42 -4.21 2.83
CA GLY A 32 0.20 -3.74 4.07
C GLY A 32 1.07 -4.82 4.73
N GLN A 33 1.73 -5.66 3.94
CA GLN A 33 2.56 -6.80 4.39
C GLN A 33 1.78 -7.81 5.25
N GLN A 34 0.48 -7.98 4.97
CA GLN A 34 -0.40 -8.89 5.70
C GLN A 34 -1.13 -9.85 4.77
N SER A 35 -1.79 -10.85 5.35
CA SER A 35 -2.61 -11.80 4.58
C SER A 35 -3.81 -11.15 3.86
N SER A 36 -4.27 -9.99 4.33
CA SER A 36 -5.29 -9.16 3.68
C SER A 36 -5.04 -7.68 3.95
N ALA A 37 -5.53 -6.80 3.06
CA ALA A 37 -5.41 -5.35 3.24
C ALA A 37 -6.08 -4.84 4.53
N GLU A 38 -7.18 -5.46 4.97
CA GLU A 38 -7.85 -5.09 6.23
C GLU A 38 -6.90 -5.27 7.44
N LYS A 39 -6.14 -6.36 7.47
CA LYS A 39 -5.16 -6.61 8.54
C LYS A 39 -3.94 -5.68 8.43
N GLY A 40 -3.59 -5.28 7.21
CA GLY A 40 -2.46 -4.37 6.94
C GLY A 40 -2.83 -2.89 6.91
N ILE A 41 -4.05 -2.52 7.31
CA ILE A 41 -4.56 -1.15 7.18
C ILE A 41 -3.67 -0.11 7.84
N SER A 42 -3.07 -0.45 8.99
CA SER A 42 -2.16 0.46 9.70
C SER A 42 -0.96 0.88 8.85
N LEU A 43 -0.31 -0.08 8.16
CA LEU A 43 0.83 0.22 7.28
C LEU A 43 0.36 0.94 6.01
N ILE A 44 -0.81 0.56 5.47
CA ILE A 44 -1.39 1.24 4.30
C ILE A 44 -1.60 2.74 4.61
N THR A 45 -2.24 3.07 5.73
CA THR A 45 -2.45 4.46 6.15
C THR A 45 -1.14 5.19 6.43
N GLU A 46 -0.17 4.52 7.05
CA GLU A 46 1.17 5.08 7.26
C GLU A 46 1.84 5.49 5.93
N LEU A 47 1.78 4.62 4.92
CA LEU A 47 2.37 4.87 3.62
C LEU A 47 1.61 5.94 2.81
N ILE A 48 0.29 6.04 2.97
CA ILE A 48 -0.51 7.14 2.40
C ILE A 48 -0.07 8.48 3.02
N ALA A 49 0.12 8.51 4.34
CA ALA A 49 0.57 9.71 5.05
C ALA A 49 2.02 10.12 4.73
N ALA A 50 2.84 9.21 4.19
CA ALA A 50 4.24 9.48 3.83
C ALA A 50 4.38 10.42 2.62
N GLY A 51 3.37 10.52 1.75
CA GLY A 51 3.31 11.48 0.66
C GLY A 51 2.51 11.02 -0.56
N ASP A 52 2.50 11.84 -1.60
CA ASP A 52 1.60 11.67 -2.74
C ASP A 52 2.09 10.66 -3.80
N THR A 53 3.37 10.28 -3.78
CA THR A 53 3.96 9.38 -4.78
C THR A 53 5.06 8.51 -4.18
N PRO A 54 4.99 7.17 -4.34
CA PRO A 54 3.98 6.41 -5.09
C PRO A 54 2.61 6.35 -4.41
N ILE A 55 1.52 6.44 -5.19
CA ILE A 55 0.15 6.26 -4.68
C ILE A 55 -0.01 4.83 -4.13
N ILE A 56 -0.62 4.70 -2.96
CA ILE A 56 -0.91 3.40 -2.36
C ILE A 56 -2.25 2.86 -2.86
N MET A 57 -2.24 1.63 -3.33
CA MET A 57 -3.44 0.90 -3.77
C MET A 57 -3.60 -0.34 -2.91
N ALA A 58 -4.61 -0.34 -2.03
CA ALA A 58 -4.92 -1.48 -1.18
C ALA A 58 -5.38 -2.68 -2.02
N GLY A 59 -4.87 -3.88 -1.70
CA GLY A 59 -5.19 -5.12 -2.38
C GLY A 59 -5.09 -6.35 -1.49
N ALA A 60 -5.54 -7.50 -2.00
CA ALA A 60 -5.77 -8.75 -1.24
C ALA A 60 -7.00 -8.69 -0.31
N GLY A 61 -8.13 -9.17 -0.85
CA GLY A 61 -9.38 -9.33 -0.09
C GLY A 61 -10.28 -8.10 -0.04
N VAL A 62 -9.94 -7.01 -0.73
CA VAL A 62 -10.81 -5.82 -0.87
C VAL A 62 -12.08 -6.22 -1.65
N ARG A 63 -13.25 -5.90 -1.10
CA ARG A 63 -14.59 -6.26 -1.60
C ARG A 63 -15.62 -5.27 -1.06
N ALA A 64 -16.84 -5.28 -1.61
CA ALA A 64 -17.88 -4.31 -1.23
C ALA A 64 -18.12 -4.22 0.30
N ALA A 65 -18.07 -5.36 1.01
CA ALA A 65 -18.31 -5.42 2.45
C ALA A 65 -17.26 -4.71 3.32
N ASN A 66 -16.01 -4.61 2.87
CA ASN A 66 -14.92 -3.96 3.61
C ASN A 66 -14.42 -2.67 2.96
N LEU A 67 -14.97 -2.29 1.81
CA LEU A 67 -14.62 -1.05 1.11
C LEU A 67 -14.72 0.22 2.00
N PRO A 68 -15.75 0.38 2.87
CA PRO A 68 -15.84 1.55 3.73
C PRO A 68 -14.63 1.76 4.66
N LEU A 69 -13.95 0.68 5.09
CA LEU A 69 -12.74 0.77 5.91
C LEU A 69 -11.65 1.54 5.19
N PHE A 70 -11.41 1.20 3.92
CA PHE A 70 -10.35 1.82 3.13
C PHE A 70 -10.69 3.27 2.78
N LEU A 71 -11.95 3.54 2.39
CA LEU A 71 -12.38 4.90 2.06
C LEU A 71 -12.27 5.87 3.26
N GLN A 72 -12.42 5.38 4.49
CA GLN A 72 -12.24 6.18 5.70
C GLN A 72 -10.78 6.37 6.09
N ALA A 73 -9.90 5.46 5.65
CA ALA A 73 -8.48 5.46 6.00
C ALA A 73 -7.63 6.43 5.15
N GLY A 74 -8.20 6.98 4.08
CA GLY A 74 -7.53 7.86 3.10
C GLY A 74 -7.20 7.15 1.80
#